data_AF-A0A964MVH5-F1
#
_entry.id   AF-A0A964MVH5-F1
#
_cell.length_a   1.000
_cell.length_b   1.000
_cell.length_c   1.000
_cell.angle_alpha   90.00
_cell.angle_beta   90.00
_cell.angle_gamma   90.00
#
_symmetry.space_group_name_H-M   'P 1'
#
loop_
_entity.id
_entity.type
_entity.pdbx_description
1 polymer ?
#
loop_
_entity_poly.entity_id
_entity_poly.type
_entity_poly.pdbx_seq_one_letter_code
_entity_poly.pdbx_strand_id
1 'polypeptide(L)' 'CLDNQDNKASLIRGKVYATLPDADAAKDDLVRVIDESGEDYLFAKAQFIAVEFPQVVRRKLLALQKAG' A
#
# COMPACT_ATOMS: atom_id res chain seq x y z
N CYS A 1 5.81 -0.36 2.94
CA CYS A 1 6.77 -1.04 2.04
C CYS A 1 8.06 -1.35 2.80
N LEU A 2 8.42 -2.63 2.93
CA LEU A 2 9.67 -3.08 3.53
C LEU A 2 10.81 -3.15 2.50
N ASP A 3 10.49 -3.54 1.27
CA ASP A 3 11.44 -3.67 0.15
C ASP A 3 10.78 -3.25 -1.18
N ASN A 4 11.39 -2.28 -1.88
CA ASN A 4 10.91 -1.72 -3.14
C ASN A 4 11.83 -2.03 -4.33
N GLN A 5 12.75 -2.99 -4.23
CA GLN A 5 13.83 -3.16 -5.22
C GLN A 5 13.39 -3.19 -6.70
N ASP A 6 12.30 -3.90 -7.02
CA ASP A 6 11.75 -3.97 -8.39
C ASP A 6 10.71 -2.89 -8.70
N ASN A 7 10.31 -2.09 -7.70
CA ASN A 7 9.18 -1.16 -7.76
C ASN A 7 9.58 0.26 -7.31
N LYS A 8 10.84 0.66 -7.50
CA LYS A 8 11.37 1.94 -6.99
C LYS A 8 10.68 3.18 -7.57
N ALA A 9 10.05 3.06 -8.74
CA ALA A 9 9.28 4.13 -9.36
C ALA A 9 7.92 4.35 -8.67
N SER A 10 7.31 3.28 -8.16
CA SER A 10 5.97 3.29 -7.57
C SER A 10 5.97 3.27 -6.04
N LEU A 11 7.03 2.76 -5.41
CA LEU A 11 7.08 2.51 -3.97
C LEU A 11 8.28 3.19 -3.31
N ILE A 12 8.00 3.81 -2.17
CA ILE A 12 8.94 4.42 -1.22
C ILE A 12 9.06 3.49 -0.01
N ARG A 13 10.28 3.04 0.28
CA ARG A 13 10.57 2.20 1.45
C ARG A 13 10.21 2.93 2.75
N GLY A 14 9.60 2.22 3.68
CA GLY A 14 9.13 2.75 4.97
C GLY A 14 7.78 3.47 4.92
N LYS A 15 7.26 3.83 3.74
CA LYS A 15 5.94 4.47 3.62
C LYS A 15 4.81 3.46 3.85
N VAL A 16 3.75 3.97 4.49
CA VAL A 16 2.47 3.28 4.68
C VAL A 16 1.60 3.57 3.46
N TYR A 17 1.08 2.49 2.87
CA TYR A 17 0.24 2.56 1.68
C TYR A 17 -1.18 2.11 2.00
N ALA A 18 -2.16 2.68 1.28
CA ALA A 18 -3.52 2.18 1.32
C ALA A 18 -3.65 0.96 0.40
N THR A 19 -4.36 -0.06 0.87
CA THR A 19 -4.63 -1.28 0.10
C THR A 19 -6.10 -1.38 -0.25
N LEU A 20 -6.40 -1.92 -1.42
CA LEU A 20 -7.75 -2.28 -1.84
C LEU A 20 -7.96 -3.80 -1.66
N PRO A 21 -9.11 -4.25 -1.13
CA PRO A 21 -9.43 -5.67 -1.08
C PRO A 21 -9.49 -6.25 -2.49
N ASP A 22 -8.73 -7.32 -2.72
CA ASP A 22 -8.69 -8.02 -4.00
C ASP A 22 -8.49 -9.52 -3.71
N ALA A 23 -9.59 -10.27 -3.74
CA ALA A 23 -9.58 -11.69 -3.42
C ALA A 23 -8.93 -12.55 -4.51
N ASP A 24 -8.86 -12.05 -5.74
CA ASP A 24 -8.21 -12.76 -6.84
C ASP A 24 -6.69 -12.58 -6.76
N ALA A 25 -6.22 -11.34 -6.59
CA ALA A 25 -4.80 -11.07 -6.38
C ALA A 25 -4.25 -11.78 -5.13
N ALA A 26 -5.05 -11.87 -4.07
CA ALA A 26 -4.64 -12.55 -2.83
C ALA A 26 -4.35 -14.04 -3.03
N LYS A 27 -4.90 -14.70 -4.07
CA LYS A 27 -4.61 -16.11 -4.38
C LYS A 27 -3.17 -16.31 -4.88
N ASP A 28 -2.60 -15.26 -5.47
CA ASP A 28 -1.26 -15.26 -6.06
C ASP A 28 -0.23 -14.54 -5.16
N ASP A 29 -0.53 -14.39 -3.86
CA ASP A 29 0.28 -13.63 -2.90
C ASP A 29 0.56 -12.19 -3.34
N LEU A 30 -0.40 -11.58 -4.03
CA LEU A 30 -0.36 -10.17 -4.42
C LEU A 30 -1.27 -9.31 -3.52
N VAL A 31 -0.92 -8.03 -3.43
CA VAL A 31 -1.70 -6.99 -2.75
C VAL A 31 -1.92 -5.82 -3.70
N ARG A 32 -3.16 -5.36 -3.79
CA ARG A 32 -3.52 -4.15 -4.54
C ARG A 32 -3.26 -2.92 -3.69
N VAL A 33 -2.31 -2.10 -4.12
CA VAL A 33 -1.83 -0.91 -3.40
C VAL A 33 -2.03 0.32 -4.28
N ILE A 34 -2.49 1.41 -3.68
CA ILE A 34 -2.49 2.73 -4.31
C ILE A 34 -1.09 3.33 -4.14
N ASP A 35 -0.38 3.58 -5.24
CA ASP A 35 1.03 3.98 -5.23
C ASP A 35 1.22 5.52 -5.12
N GLU A 36 2.41 6.04 -5.46
CA GLU A 36 2.70 7.48 -5.43
C GLU A 36 1.93 8.32 -6.48
N SER A 37 1.47 7.72 -7.57
CA SER A 37 0.67 8.43 -8.59
C SER A 37 -0.81 8.54 -8.21
N GLY A 38 -1.25 7.76 -7.22
CA GLY A 38 -2.65 7.62 -6.85
C GLY A 38 -3.39 6.53 -7.65
N GLU A 39 -2.69 5.80 -8.51
CA GLU A 39 -3.21 4.65 -9.23
C GLU A 39 -3.04 3.35 -8.42
N ASP A 40 -3.88 2.36 -8.69
CA ASP A 40 -3.81 1.05 -8.02
C ASP A 40 -3.07 0.00 -8.86
N TYR A 41 -2.08 -0.64 -8.23
CA TYR A 41 -1.26 -1.68 -8.84
C TYR A 41 -1.15 -2.91 -7.93
N LEU A 42 -0.82 -4.05 -8.53
CA LEU A 42 -0.54 -5.29 -7.79
C LEU A 42 0.94 -5.41 -7.49
N PHE A 43 1.26 -5.70 -6.24
CA PHE A 43 2.63 -5.93 -5.78
C PHE A 43 2.72 -7.22 -4.97
N ALA A 44 3.91 -7.80 -4.88
CA ALA A 44 4.12 -8.98 -4.06
C ALA A 44 3.88 -8.64 -2.59
N LYS A 45 3.01 -9.41 -1.93
CA LYS A 45 2.65 -9.23 -0.52
C LYS A 45 3.88 -9.26 0.40
N ALA A 46 4.91 -10.03 0.04
CA ALA A 46 6.18 -10.10 0.76
C ALA A 46 6.94 -8.76 0.84
N GLN A 47 6.65 -7.80 -0.05
CA GLN A 47 7.22 -6.45 -0.01
C GLN A 47 6.62 -5.60 1.12
N PHE A 48 5.56 -6.08 1.79
CA PHE A 48 4.79 -5.33 2.76
C PHE A 48 4.57 -6.13 4.05
N ILE A 49 4.23 -5.39 5.09
CA ILE A 49 3.67 -5.94 6.32
C ILE A 49 2.34 -5.22 6.57
N ALA A 50 1.31 -5.99 6.91
CA ALA A 50 0.04 -5.43 7.31
C ALA A 50 0.18 -4.77 8.68
N VAL A 51 -0.27 -3.53 8.79
CA VAL A 51 -0.24 -2.75 10.02
C VAL A 51 -1.64 -2.26 10.34
N GLU A 52 -2.10 -2.57 11.54
CA GLU A 52 -3.37 -2.06 12.05
C GLU A 52 -3.11 -0.78 12.84
N PHE A 53 -3.88 0.26 12.53
CA PHE A 53 -3.80 1.54 13.22
C PHE A 53 -5.07 1.78 14.03
N PRO A 54 -4.98 2.43 15.20
CA PRO A 54 -6.15 2.99 15.87
C PRO A 54 -6.96 3.85 14.89
N GLN A 55 -8.29 3.84 15.04
CA GLN A 55 -9.20 4.50 14.10
C GLN A 55 -8.84 5.97 13.85
N VAL A 56 -8.39 6.69 14.89
CA VAL A 56 -7.97 8.10 14.78
C VAL A 56 -6.76 8.28 13.87
N VAL A 57 -5.76 7.40 13.97
CA VAL A 57 -4.55 7.44 13.14
C VAL A 57 -4.90 7.10 11.70
N ARG A 58 -5.70 6.04 11.49
CA ARG A 58 -6.16 5.64 10.15
C ARG A 58 -6.90 6.79 9.44
N ARG A 59 -7.82 7.47 10.14
CA ARG A 59 -8.56 8.61 9.57
C ARG A 59 -7.63 9.75 9.16
N LYS A 60 -6.61 10.07 9.98
CA LYS A 60 -5.64 11.12 9.68
C LYS A 60 -4.76 10.76 8.48
N LEU A 61 -4.25 9.52 8.42
CA LEU A 61 -3.44 9.04 7.30
C LEU A 61 -4.21 9.10 5.97
N LEU A 62 -5.48 8.63 5.96
CA LEU A 62 -6.33 8.69 4.77
C LEU A 62 -6.68 10.12 4.33
N ALA A 63 -6.80 11.06 5.28
CA ALA A 63 -7.04 12.46 4.95
C ALA A 63 -5.82 13.12 4.31
N LEU A 64 -4.61 12.80 4.78
CA LEU A 64 -3.35 13.32 4.22
C LEU A 64 -3.13 12.82 2.77
N GLN A 65 -3.49 11.58 2.47
CA GLN A 65 -3.38 11.01 1.12
C GLN A 65 -4.27 11.70 0.09
N LYS A 66 -5.40 12.29 0.50
CA LYS A 66 -6.34 12.99 -0.41
C LYS A 66 -6.00 14.46 -0.63
N ALA A 67 -5.06 15.01 0.14
CA ALA A 67 -4.75 16.43 0.17
C ALA A 67 -3.53 16.80 -0.69
N GLY A 68 -2.80 15.81 -1.22
CA GLY A 68 -1.77 15.99 -2.25
C GLY A 68 -2.36 15.70 -3.62
#